data_AF-A0A534BVR5-F1
#
_entry.id   AF-A0A534BVR5-F1
#
_cell.length_a   1.000
_cell.length_b   1.000
_cell.length_c   1.000
_cell.angle_alpha   90.00
_cell.angle_beta   90.00
_cell.angle_gamma   90.00
#
_symmetry.space_group_name_H-M   'P 1'
#
loop_
_entity.id
_entity.type
_entity.pdbx_description
1 polymer ?
#
loop_
_entity_poly.entity_id
_entity_poly.type
_entity_poly.pdbx_seq_one_letter_code
_entity_poly.pdbx_strand_id
1 'polypeptide(L)'
;MGDLQYARSEAIKEGQTVTTCVSKDGIACTGTGVTAWANGWIVFSDPNTNATVDGGETVLRVQGPFRGQVPDTFNATPNVTAITYNREGFASTAAGFVTTTITLQDSTANGAWTRCLVIAPATLSTQTHAMNPETC
;
A
#
# COMPACT_ATOMS: atom_id res chain seq x y z
N MET A 1 6.30 -2.84 2.41
CA MET A 1 6.52 -3.17 0.98
C MET A 1 6.02 -4.57 0.64
N GLY A 2 6.38 -5.60 1.42
CA GLY A 2 5.94 -6.98 1.19
C GLY A 2 4.41 -7.17 1.22
N ASP A 3 3.69 -6.42 2.05
CA ASP A 3 2.23 -6.57 2.15
C ASP A 3 1.48 -6.08 0.91
N LEU A 4 2.01 -5.08 0.20
CA LEU A 4 1.41 -4.59 -1.04
C LEU A 4 1.60 -5.61 -2.17
N GLN A 5 2.73 -6.31 -2.17
CA GLN A 5 2.97 -7.44 -3.07
C GLN A 5 2.12 -8.66 -2.70
N TYR A 6 1.90 -8.87 -1.41
CA TYR A 6 0.99 -9.89 -0.92
C TYR A 6 -0.44 -9.60 -1.39
N ALA A 7 -0.94 -8.37 -1.23
CA ALA A 7 -2.27 -7.97 -1.68
C ALA A 7 -2.49 -8.26 -3.17
N ARG A 8 -1.52 -7.89 -4.02
CA ARG A 8 -1.56 -8.22 -5.45
C ARG A 8 -1.61 -9.72 -5.71
N SER A 9 -0.77 -10.48 -5.02
CA SER A 9 -0.69 -11.92 -5.18
C SER A 9 -1.96 -12.62 -4.69
N GLU A 10 -2.58 -12.11 -3.64
CA GLU A 10 -3.81 -12.64 -3.09
C GLU A 10 -5.00 -12.38 -4.00
N ALA A 11 -5.10 -11.18 -4.59
CA ALA A 11 -6.15 -10.88 -5.56
C ALA A 11 -6.15 -11.87 -6.73
N ILE A 12 -4.96 -12.24 -7.22
CA ILE A 12 -4.79 -13.23 -8.29
C ILE A 12 -5.17 -14.62 -7.82
N LYS A 13 -4.74 -15.04 -6.63
CA LYS A 13 -4.99 -16.39 -6.10
C LYS A 13 -6.47 -16.65 -5.83
N GLU A 14 -7.13 -15.69 -5.19
CA GLU A 14 -8.53 -15.82 -4.79
C GLU A 14 -9.50 -15.46 -5.93
N GLY A 15 -9.01 -14.89 -7.03
CA GLY A 15 -9.84 -14.51 -8.17
C GLY A 15 -10.80 -13.35 -7.88
N GLN A 16 -10.54 -12.59 -6.81
CA GLN A 16 -11.36 -11.49 -6.33
C GLN A 16 -10.48 -10.27 -6.01
N THR A 17 -11.12 -9.12 -5.83
CA THR A 17 -10.43 -7.88 -5.49
C THR A 17 -9.91 -7.89 -4.05
N VAL A 18 -8.71 -7.36 -3.86
CA VAL A 18 -8.06 -7.21 -2.55
C VAL A 18 -7.56 -5.79 -2.42
N THR A 19 -7.89 -5.15 -1.30
CA THR A 19 -7.56 -3.76 -1.05
C THR A 19 -6.56 -3.64 0.08
N THR A 20 -5.57 -2.77 -0.10
CA THR A 20 -4.71 -2.29 0.96
C THR A 20 -5.08 -0.85 1.28
N CYS A 21 -5.34 -0.50 2.53
CA CYS A 21 -5.67 0.87 2.93
C CYS A 21 -4.99 1.29 4.23
N VAL A 22 -4.76 2.59 4.39
CA VAL A 22 -4.22 3.16 5.64
C VAL A 22 -5.18 2.88 6.78
N SER A 23 -4.67 2.30 7.87
CA SER A 23 -5.47 1.94 9.05
C SER A 23 -4.68 2.24 10.31
N LYS A 24 -5.37 2.78 11.31
CA LYS A 24 -4.81 3.06 12.64
C LYS A 24 -5.19 2.02 13.69
N ASP A 25 -6.30 1.32 13.49
CA ASP A 25 -6.86 0.36 14.43
C ASP A 25 -6.62 -1.11 14.02
N GLY A 26 -6.20 -1.34 12.77
CA GLY A 26 -6.02 -2.68 12.22
C GLY A 26 -7.32 -3.40 11.88
N ILE A 27 -8.46 -2.69 11.89
CA ILE A 27 -9.80 -3.25 11.67
C ILE A 27 -10.47 -2.57 10.47
N ALA A 28 -10.33 -1.26 10.34
CA ALA A 28 -10.95 -0.49 9.27
C ALA A 28 -9.99 0.48 8.60
N CYS A 29 -10.32 0.90 7.37
CA CYS A 29 -9.64 2.00 6.72
C CYS A 29 -9.89 3.30 7.48
N THR A 30 -8.87 4.14 7.62
CA THR A 30 -8.94 5.39 8.41
C THR A 30 -9.84 6.46 7.76
N GLY A 31 -10.23 6.25 6.50
CA GLY A 31 -11.09 7.16 5.73
C GLY A 31 -10.33 7.97 4.68
N THR A 32 -11.07 8.82 3.96
CA THR A 32 -10.54 9.59 2.84
C THR A 32 -9.60 10.70 3.30
N GLY A 33 -8.61 11.03 2.46
CA GLY A 33 -7.61 12.07 2.73
C GLY A 33 -6.49 11.69 3.72
N VAL A 34 -6.56 10.53 4.39
CA VAL A 34 -5.51 10.09 5.31
C VAL A 34 -4.46 9.25 4.59
N THR A 35 -3.31 9.84 4.30
CA THR A 35 -2.20 9.21 3.55
C THR A 35 -1.00 8.87 4.42
N ALA A 36 -1.16 8.86 5.74
CA ALA A 36 -0.09 8.57 6.69
C ALA A 36 0.16 7.06 6.81
N TRP A 37 0.69 6.43 5.76
CA TRP A 37 0.94 4.98 5.73
C TRP A 37 1.94 4.51 6.80
N ALA A 38 2.83 5.38 7.28
CA ALA A 38 3.72 5.08 8.41
C ALA A 38 2.96 4.77 9.72
N ASN A 39 1.68 5.18 9.84
CA ASN A 39 0.84 4.86 11.00
C ASN A 39 0.24 3.44 10.94
N GLY A 40 0.41 2.74 9.83
CA GLY A 40 -0.12 1.39 9.64
C GLY A 40 -1.09 1.29 8.46
N TRP A 41 -1.34 0.05 8.06
CA TRP A 41 -2.28 -0.31 7.01
C TRP A 41 -2.81 -1.71 7.23
N ILE A 42 -3.92 -2.01 6.56
CA ILE A 42 -4.47 -3.36 6.48
C ILE A 42 -4.55 -3.82 5.03
N VAL A 43 -4.53 -5.12 4.84
CA VAL A 43 -4.86 -5.80 3.58
C VAL A 43 -6.11 -6.64 3.84
N PHE A 44 -7.14 -6.50 3.02
CA PHE A 44 -8.41 -7.22 3.18
C PHE A 44 -9.01 -7.63 1.84
N SER A 45 -9.81 -8.69 1.86
CA SER A 45 -10.64 -9.05 0.71
C SER A 45 -11.72 -8.00 0.49
N ASP A 46 -11.83 -7.46 -0.72
CA ASP A 46 -12.79 -6.38 -1.04
C ASP A 46 -13.59 -6.76 -2.29
N PRO A 47 -14.47 -7.79 -2.26
CA PRO A 47 -15.14 -8.29 -3.47
C PRO A 47 -16.07 -7.26 -4.13
N ASN A 48 -16.54 -6.28 -3.37
CA ASN A 48 -17.42 -5.22 -3.87
C ASN A 48 -16.64 -4.00 -4.43
N THR A 49 -15.31 -3.97 -4.25
CA THR A 49 -14.37 -2.97 -4.78
C THR A 49 -14.67 -1.55 -4.27
N ASN A 50 -15.15 -1.40 -3.04
CA ASN A 50 -15.51 -0.10 -2.48
C ASN A 50 -14.43 0.51 -1.58
N ALA A 51 -13.30 -0.20 -1.38
CA ALA A 51 -12.19 0.20 -0.53
C ALA A 51 -12.58 0.50 0.93
N THR A 52 -13.60 -0.18 1.43
CA THR A 52 -14.09 -0.10 2.80
C THR A 52 -14.25 -1.52 3.34
N VAL A 53 -13.88 -1.76 4.59
CA VAL A 53 -14.07 -3.09 5.19
C VAL A 53 -15.53 -3.27 5.56
N ASP A 54 -16.22 -4.16 4.85
CA ASP A 54 -17.63 -4.47 5.06
C ASP A 54 -17.88 -5.78 5.83
N GLY A 55 -19.14 -5.96 6.25
CA GLY A 55 -19.58 -7.22 6.85
C GLY A 55 -19.43 -8.39 5.87
N GLY A 56 -18.67 -9.41 6.27
CA GLY A 56 -18.37 -10.59 5.44
C GLY A 56 -17.01 -10.52 4.73
N GLU A 57 -16.33 -9.38 4.79
CA GLU A 57 -14.95 -9.24 4.33
C GLU A 57 -13.96 -9.62 5.42
N THR A 58 -12.78 -10.11 5.01
CA THR A 58 -11.76 -10.60 5.93
C THR A 58 -10.49 -9.78 5.81
N VAL A 59 -10.00 -9.29 6.95
CA VAL A 59 -8.66 -8.70 7.06
C VAL A 59 -7.63 -9.82 7.03
N LEU A 60 -6.78 -9.79 6.00
CA LEU A 60 -5.77 -10.79 5.69
C LEU A 60 -4.42 -10.47 6.35
N ARG A 61 -4.08 -9.18 6.42
CA ARG A 61 -2.87 -8.69 7.09
C ARG A 61 -3.12 -7.37 7.78
N VAL A 62 -2.41 -7.17 8.88
CA VAL A 62 -2.34 -5.92 9.62
C VAL A 62 -0.88 -5.54 9.78
N GLN A 63 -0.53 -4.35 9.31
CA GLN A 63 0.75 -3.71 9.60
C GLN A 63 0.51 -2.57 10.60
N GLY A 64 1.12 -2.69 11.77
CA GLY A 64 1.09 -1.62 12.77
C GLY A 64 2.00 -0.43 12.42
N PRO A 65 1.89 0.68 13.18
CA PRO A 65 2.71 1.87 12.97
C PRO A 65 4.19 1.57 13.13
N PHE A 66 5.03 2.30 12.40
CA PHE A 66 6.46 2.32 12.63
C PHE A 66 6.75 2.88 14.03
N ARG A 67 7.72 2.27 14.72
CA ARG A 67 8.06 2.57 16.12
C ARG A 67 9.45 3.17 16.20
N GLY A 68 9.67 4.05 17.17
CA GLY A 68 10.93 4.77 17.39
C GLY A 68 10.66 6.17 17.93
N GLN A 69 11.68 6.87 18.45
CA GLN A 69 11.54 8.29 18.80
C GLN A 69 11.34 9.16 17.56
N VAL A 70 12.05 8.83 16.48
CA VAL A 70 11.83 9.35 15.13
C VAL A 70 11.58 8.13 14.25
N PRO A 71 10.33 7.81 13.90
CA PRO A 71 10.03 6.66 13.08
C PRO A 71 10.41 6.91 11.61
N ASP A 72 10.63 5.84 10.87
CA ASP A 72 10.75 5.85 9.42
C ASP A 72 9.49 6.46 8.77
N THR A 73 9.58 6.84 7.50
CA THR A 73 8.43 7.37 6.75
C THR A 73 8.05 6.45 5.61
N PHE A 74 6.76 6.41 5.27
CA PHE A 74 6.23 5.65 4.14
C PHE A 74 5.18 6.54 3.47
N ASN A 75 5.57 7.22 2.39
CA ASN A 75 4.77 8.29 1.78
C ASN A 75 4.46 7.93 0.33
N ALA A 76 3.20 8.11 -0.07
CA ALA A 76 2.74 7.80 -1.43
C ALA A 76 2.59 9.07 -2.28
N THR A 77 3.07 9.03 -3.52
CA THR A 77 2.94 10.08 -4.54
C THR A 77 2.32 9.48 -5.81
N PRO A 78 1.14 9.95 -6.27
CA PRO A 78 0.28 10.92 -5.61
C PRO A 78 -0.27 10.39 -4.28
N ASN A 79 -0.83 11.30 -3.48
CA ASN A 79 -1.47 10.98 -2.21
C ASN A 79 -2.61 9.98 -2.43
N VAL A 80 -2.42 8.73 -2.00
CA VAL A 80 -3.45 7.68 -2.01
C VAL A 80 -3.71 7.16 -0.60
N THR A 81 -4.97 6.85 -0.31
CA THR A 81 -5.42 6.27 0.96
C THR A 81 -5.61 4.76 0.90
N ALA A 82 -5.82 4.23 -0.32
CA ALA A 82 -6.02 2.83 -0.60
C ALA A 82 -5.51 2.45 -2.00
N ILE A 83 -5.14 1.18 -2.15
CA ILE A 83 -4.72 0.56 -3.40
C ILE A 83 -5.47 -0.76 -3.52
N THR A 84 -6.26 -0.92 -4.58
CA THR A 84 -7.04 -2.14 -4.84
C THR A 84 -6.44 -2.89 -6.01
N TYR A 85 -6.24 -4.19 -5.86
CA TYR A 85 -5.81 -5.09 -6.93
C TYR A 85 -6.98 -5.96 -7.37
N ASN A 86 -7.18 -6.09 -8.67
CA ASN A 86 -8.17 -7.02 -9.24
C ASN A 86 -7.60 -8.44 -9.44
N ARG A 87 -8.44 -9.36 -9.92
CA ARG A 87 -8.08 -10.77 -10.15
C ARG A 87 -6.96 -10.97 -11.18
N GLU A 88 -6.77 -10.01 -12.09
CA GLU A 88 -5.66 -10.01 -13.05
C GLU A 88 -4.35 -9.44 -12.44
N GLY A 89 -4.40 -8.98 -11.19
CA GLY A 89 -3.28 -8.36 -10.49
C GLY A 89 -3.03 -6.91 -10.91
N PHE A 90 -4.01 -6.26 -11.52
CA PHE A 90 -3.97 -4.86 -11.91
C PHE A 90 -4.41 -3.96 -10.75
N ALA A 91 -3.64 -2.91 -10.51
CA ALA A 91 -4.02 -1.88 -9.56
C ALA A 91 -5.10 -0.98 -10.17
N SER A 92 -6.23 -0.80 -9.49
CA SER A 92 -7.34 0.00 -9.98
C SER A 92 -7.91 0.93 -8.90
N THR A 93 -8.53 2.01 -9.37
CA THR A 93 -9.60 2.72 -8.65
C THR A 93 -10.73 3.00 -9.65
N ALA A 94 -11.94 3.33 -9.18
CA ALA A 94 -13.08 3.67 -10.02
C ALA A 94 -12.84 4.85 -10.99
N ALA A 95 -11.83 5.70 -10.72
CA ALA A 95 -11.48 6.87 -11.53
C ALA A 95 -10.27 6.65 -12.46
N GLY A 96 -9.72 5.44 -12.50
CA GLY A 96 -8.42 5.13 -13.11
C GLY A 96 -7.28 5.18 -12.08
N PHE A 97 -6.29 4.29 -12.24
CA PHE A 97 -5.13 4.27 -11.36
C PHE A 97 -4.00 5.08 -11.97
N VAL A 98 -3.54 6.12 -11.27
CA VAL A 98 -2.32 6.84 -11.62
C VAL A 98 -1.14 6.08 -11.03
N THR A 99 -0.06 5.96 -11.79
CA THR A 99 1.18 5.37 -11.28
C THR A 99 1.52 6.01 -9.93
N THR A 100 1.58 5.19 -8.91
CA THR A 100 1.80 5.59 -7.53
C THR A 100 3.15 5.08 -7.09
N THR A 101 4.00 5.99 -6.65
CA THR A 101 5.28 5.65 -6.04
C THR A 101 5.14 5.79 -4.54
N ILE A 102 5.43 4.73 -3.80
CA ILE A 102 5.55 4.78 -2.35
C ILE A 102 7.01 4.77 -1.97
N THR A 103 7.42 5.79 -1.23
CA THR A 103 8.79 6.02 -0.82
C THR A 103 8.92 5.68 0.66
N LEU A 104 9.74 4.67 0.96
CA LEU A 104 10.19 4.34 2.31
C LEU A 104 11.51 5.07 2.56
N GLN A 105 11.57 5.85 3.63
CA GLN A 105 12.81 6.48 4.08
C GLN A 105 13.03 6.14 5.55
N ASP A 106 14.29 5.95 5.92
CA ASP A 106 14.64 5.84 7.32
C ASP A 106 14.43 7.19 8.05
N SER A 107 14.46 7.17 9.38
CA SER A 107 14.34 8.37 10.22
C SER A 107 15.28 9.54 9.87
N THR A 108 16.41 9.29 9.21
CA THR A 108 17.37 10.33 8.78
C THR A 108 17.15 10.82 7.35
N ALA A 109 16.16 10.26 6.64
CA ALA A 109 15.87 10.54 5.23
C ALA A 109 17.10 10.40 4.32
N ASN A 110 17.94 9.41 4.60
CA ASN A 110 19.18 9.22 3.86
C ASN A 110 18.91 8.50 2.53
N GLY A 111 19.29 9.15 1.42
CA GLY A 111 19.11 8.64 0.06
C GLY A 111 19.67 7.24 -0.19
N ALA A 112 20.71 6.83 0.55
CA ALA A 112 21.25 5.48 0.48
C ALA A 112 20.27 4.41 0.99
N TRP A 113 19.45 4.74 1.99
CA TRP A 113 18.50 3.82 2.62
C TRP A 113 17.07 3.95 2.08
N THR A 114 16.82 4.95 1.23
CA THR A 114 15.53 5.13 0.54
C THR A 114 15.14 3.87 -0.24
N ARG A 115 13.85 3.52 -0.27
CA ARG A 115 13.34 2.46 -1.14
C ARG A 115 12.08 2.94 -1.84
N CYS A 116 12.00 2.70 -3.14
CA CYS A 116 10.84 3.07 -3.95
C CYS A 116 10.03 1.83 -4.31
N LEU A 117 8.72 1.89 -4.12
CA LEU A 117 7.76 0.94 -4.63
C LEU A 117 6.90 1.64 -5.68
N VAL A 118 7.10 1.32 -6.96
CA VAL A 118 6.30 1.87 -8.05
C VAL A 118 5.18 0.91 -8.37
N ILE A 119 3.95 1.41 -8.31
CA ILE A 119 2.72 0.69 -8.60
C ILE A 119 2.13 1.36 -9.82
N ALA A 120 2.10 0.66 -10.94
CA ALA A 120 1.43 1.08 -12.16
C ALA A 120 0.20 0.19 -12.38
N PRO A 121 -0.74 0.58 -13.27
CA PRO A 121 -1.98 -0.16 -13.48
C PRO A 121 -1.78 -1.66 -13.73
N ALA A 122 -0.75 -2.02 -14.52
CA ALA A 122 -0.47 -3.41 -14.88
C ALA A 122 0.78 -4.01 -14.24
N THR A 123 1.63 -3.20 -13.63
CA THR A 123 2.95 -3.63 -13.15
C THR A 123 3.22 -3.12 -11.74
N LEU A 124 4.03 -3.87 -11.00
CA LEU A 124 4.53 -3.44 -9.71
C LEU A 124 6.02 -3.74 -9.64
N SER A 125 6.83 -2.72 -9.38
CA SER A 125 8.28 -2.84 -9.25
C SER A 125 8.77 -2.27 -7.93
N THR A 126 9.69 -2.99 -7.29
CA THR A 126 10.38 -2.56 -6.08
C THR A 126 11.83 -2.23 -6.41
N GLN A 127 12.29 -1.04 -6.03
CA GLN A 127 13.70 -0.70 -6.06
C GLN A 127 14.30 -0.98 -4.68
N THR A 128 15.39 -1.74 -4.67
CA THR A 128 16.18 -2.03 -3.47
C THR A 128 17.31 -1.01 -3.31
N HIS A 129 17.82 -0.83 -2.09
CA HIS A 129 18.98 0.04 -1.79
C HIS A 129 20.17 -0.12 -2.75
N ALA A 130 20.38 -1.32 -3.32
CA ALA A 130 21.49 -1.61 -4.23
C ALA A 130 21.35 -1.00 -5.65
N MET A 131 20.20 -0.43 -6.02
CA MET A 131 19.92 0.16 -7.34
C MET A 131 19.33 1.58 -7.23
N ASN A 132 19.65 2.32 -6.17
CA ASN A 132 18.97 3.57 -5.83
C ASN A 132 19.37 4.78 -6.70
N PRO A 133 18.40 5.59 -7.19
CA PRO A 133 18.67 6.86 -7.88
C PRO A 133 18.90 8.07 -6.95
N GLU A 134 19.11 7.88 -5.63
CA GLU A 134 19.03 8.90 -4.57
C GLU A 134 17.63 9.54 -4.38
N THR A 135 16.80 9.56 -5.43
CA THR A 135 15.39 10.00 -5.42
C THR A 135 14.44 8.98 -6.05
N CYS A 136 13.25 8.88 -5.47
CA CYS A 136 12.05 8.37 -6.15
C CYS A 136 11.32 9.56 -6.80
#